data_AF-Z4WWS1-F1
#
_entry.id   AF-Z4WWS1-F1
#
_cell.length_a   1.000
_cell.length_b   1.000
_cell.length_c   1.000
_cell.angle_alpha   90.00
_cell.angle_beta   90.00
_cell.angle_gamma   90.00
#
_symmetry.space_group_name_H-M   'P 1'
#
loop_
_entity.id
_entity.type
_entity.pdbx_description
1 polymer ?
#
loop_
_entity_poly.entity_id
_entity_poly.type
_entity_poly.pdbx_seq_one_letter_code
_entity_poly.pdbx_strand_id
1 'polypeptide(L)'
;MKNQLLLFLRKSISFLSKHILVIVVLATVGIFALLFAQRRTYDLAQPCDGELFGNYGDFIGGLLSVVSIYLLVETLKEQRATSKEQRVFTEKQQKSTNDQQTGTLFFHLLKHLQREVSDLNITTEDGRYTNKDFFEELRRELQEGFISTGSYKKDVTQALSSYFKLYAKHPRLGSYFRILYRICEVIDQSRLDGIDKAKYIKILRAQLTNSELLLLRYNAQTPHGKKFKHYINEYNLLKHLPIFELLEFKRWWGDLEDKPVDRLRVSVFCDDLKHEIKKLLEGSEQSRSLWGGGGWKCNITKRSDIRIEIKIDKPRIIQTYDPFSGFNSEDQKELFKSILIDIFSYSNFGRKRKMGSLSIISLFDNATSSIYSSVEATDGCSLYCSFLRLSEFQRLD
;
A
#
# COMPACT_ATOMS: atom_id res chain seq x y z
N MET A 1 9.00 31.68 -55.06
CA MET A 1 10.27 32.41 -54.79
C MET A 1 10.49 32.77 -53.31
N LYS A 2 9.55 33.42 -52.59
CA LYS A 2 9.76 33.83 -51.18
C LYS A 2 10.14 32.70 -50.19
N ASN A 3 9.53 31.52 -50.29
CA ASN A 3 9.82 30.40 -49.35
C ASN A 3 11.19 29.76 -49.55
N GLN A 4 11.71 29.71 -50.78
CA GLN A 4 13.07 29.19 -51.03
C GLN A 4 14.14 30.18 -50.55
N LEU A 5 13.89 31.49 -50.69
CA LEU A 5 14.78 32.52 -50.16
C LEU A 5 14.88 32.46 -48.62
N LEU A 6 13.75 32.26 -47.94
CA LEU A 6 13.69 32.11 -46.47
C LEU A 6 14.41 30.84 -45.98
N LEU A 7 14.26 29.72 -46.69
CA LEU A 7 14.98 28.47 -46.39
C LEU A 7 16.49 28.63 -46.60
N PHE A 8 16.90 29.30 -47.68
CA PHE A 8 18.30 29.59 -47.95
C PHE A 8 18.91 30.53 -46.90
N LEU A 9 18.21 31.60 -46.53
CA LEU A 9 18.62 32.52 -45.47
C LEU A 9 18.76 31.81 -44.12
N ARG A 10 17.80 30.95 -43.75
CA ARG A 10 17.85 30.20 -42.49
C ARG A 10 19.02 29.21 -42.45
N LYS A 11 19.30 28.53 -43.57
CA LYS A 11 20.44 27.61 -43.71
C LYS A 11 21.78 28.37 -43.69
N SER A 12 21.82 29.53 -44.33
CA SER A 12 23.00 30.41 -44.36
C SER A 12 23.30 31.03 -42.99
N ILE A 13 22.28 31.45 -42.23
CA ILE A 13 22.42 31.96 -40.85
C ILE A 13 22.90 30.85 -39.89
N SER A 14 22.39 29.62 -40.04
CA SER A 14 22.83 28.45 -39.27
C SER A 14 24.28 28.03 -39.59
N PHE A 15 24.67 28.14 -40.86
CA PHE A 15 26.05 27.91 -41.29
C PHE A 15 26.99 29.01 -40.77
N LEU A 16 26.56 30.28 -40.86
CA LEU A 16 27.31 31.42 -40.33
C LEU A 16 27.48 31.30 -38.82
N SER A 17 26.45 30.93 -38.05
CA SER A 17 26.56 30.83 -36.60
C SER A 17 27.51 29.71 -36.15
N LYS A 18 27.56 28.59 -36.88
CA LYS A 18 28.50 27.49 -36.61
C LYS A 18 29.95 27.80 -36.99
N HIS A 19 30.16 28.64 -38.01
CA HIS A 19 31.50 28.92 -38.54
C HIS A 19 32.00 30.35 -38.32
N ILE A 20 31.22 31.19 -37.64
CA ILE A 20 31.51 32.62 -37.42
C ILE A 20 32.88 32.82 -36.78
N LEU A 21 33.23 31.97 -35.82
CA LEU A 21 34.48 32.02 -35.11
C LEU A 21 35.68 31.75 -36.03
N VAL A 22 35.56 30.74 -36.90
CA VAL A 22 36.58 30.37 -37.90
C VAL A 22 36.70 31.47 -38.95
N ILE A 23 35.58 32.04 -39.39
CA ILE A 23 35.55 33.14 -40.35
C ILE A 23 36.19 34.40 -39.76
N VAL A 24 35.92 34.73 -38.50
CA VAL A 24 36.54 35.88 -37.81
C VAL A 24 38.05 35.67 -37.64
N VAL A 25 38.50 34.47 -37.28
CA VAL A 25 39.93 34.14 -37.19
C VAL A 25 40.61 34.23 -38.56
N LEU A 26 40.02 33.67 -39.62
CA LEU A 26 40.58 33.75 -40.98
C LEU A 26 40.58 35.17 -41.53
N ALA A 27 39.53 35.96 -41.26
CA ALA A 27 39.43 37.35 -41.67
C ALA A 27 40.46 38.24 -40.94
N THR A 28 40.65 38.03 -39.64
CA THR A 28 41.68 38.75 -38.87
C THR A 28 43.08 38.40 -39.35
N VAL A 29 43.39 37.11 -39.56
CA VAL A 29 44.66 36.67 -40.16
C VAL A 29 44.86 37.27 -41.55
N GLY A 30 43.83 37.26 -42.40
CA GLY A 30 43.88 37.83 -43.75
C GLY A 30 44.09 39.34 -43.78
N ILE A 31 43.39 40.10 -42.92
CA ILE A 31 43.58 41.55 -42.77
C ILE A 31 45.00 41.86 -42.28
N PHE A 32 45.52 41.08 -41.35
CA PHE A 32 46.88 41.23 -40.84
C PHE A 32 47.95 40.92 -41.89
N ALA A 33 47.78 39.87 -42.70
CA ALA A 33 48.65 39.58 -43.83
C ALA A 33 48.67 40.73 -44.85
N LEU A 34 47.51 41.36 -45.08
CA LEU A 34 47.37 42.52 -45.96
C LEU A 34 48.05 43.78 -45.41
N LEU A 35 47.91 44.04 -44.10
CA LEU A 35 48.58 45.13 -43.41
C LEU A 35 50.11 44.92 -43.33
N PHE A 36 50.56 43.67 -43.18
CA PHE A 36 51.98 43.31 -43.26
C PHE A 36 52.52 43.52 -44.68
N ALA A 37 51.70 43.23 -45.70
CA ALA A 37 52.05 43.39 -47.11
C ALA A 37 52.18 44.86 -47.56
N GLN A 38 51.36 45.76 -46.99
CA GLN A 38 51.30 47.17 -47.40
C GLN A 38 52.49 48.00 -46.88
N ARG A 39 53.06 48.81 -47.79
CA ARG A 39 54.12 49.80 -47.54
C ARG A 39 55.47 49.25 -47.01
N ARG A 40 55.94 48.10 -47.52
CA ARG A 40 57.30 47.62 -47.25
C ARG A 40 58.06 47.22 -48.52
N THR A 41 59.36 47.49 -48.54
CA THR A 41 60.31 46.98 -49.53
C THR A 41 60.88 45.67 -49.02
N TYR A 42 60.62 44.58 -49.72
CA TYR A 42 61.10 43.26 -49.35
C TYR A 42 62.47 43.02 -49.98
N ASP A 43 63.51 42.93 -49.15
CA ASP A 43 64.85 42.54 -49.58
C ASP A 43 65.11 41.10 -49.12
N LEU A 44 65.23 40.18 -50.08
CA LEU A 44 65.48 38.76 -49.81
C LEU A 44 66.90 38.47 -49.32
N ALA A 45 67.81 39.45 -49.33
CA ALA A 45 69.18 39.32 -48.86
C ALA A 45 69.34 39.54 -47.34
N GLN A 46 68.35 40.11 -46.65
CA GLN A 46 68.40 40.37 -45.20
C GLN A 46 67.58 39.38 -44.38
N PRO A 47 68.02 39.04 -43.15
CA PRO A 47 67.25 38.20 -42.24
C PRO A 47 65.94 38.89 -41.83
N CYS A 48 64.88 38.10 -41.65
CA CYS A 48 63.59 38.61 -41.16
C CYS A 48 63.74 39.28 -39.79
N ASP A 49 63.05 40.40 -39.61
CA ASP A 49 62.95 41.10 -38.33
C ASP A 49 62.12 40.27 -37.33
N GLY A 50 62.84 39.60 -36.42
CA GLY A 50 62.25 38.68 -35.44
C GLY A 50 61.40 39.38 -34.37
N GLU A 51 61.69 40.65 -34.04
CA GLU A 51 60.95 41.41 -33.04
C GLU A 51 59.59 41.83 -33.58
N LEU A 52 59.56 42.30 -34.83
CA LEU A 52 58.32 42.59 -35.54
C LEU A 52 57.47 41.32 -35.70
N PHE A 53 58.08 40.22 -36.15
CA PHE A 53 57.36 38.95 -36.36
C PHE A 53 56.81 38.39 -35.03
N GLY A 54 57.57 38.55 -33.93
CA GLY A 54 57.12 38.22 -32.57
C GLY A 54 55.89 39.00 -32.13
N ASN A 55 55.88 40.33 -32.33
CA ASN A 55 54.74 41.20 -31.97
C ASN A 55 53.44 40.81 -32.72
N TYR A 56 53.54 40.38 -33.98
CA TYR A 56 52.39 39.85 -34.72
C TYR A 56 51.93 38.50 -34.20
N GLY A 57 52.87 37.62 -33.85
CA GLY A 57 52.60 36.34 -33.20
C GLY A 57 51.85 36.51 -31.88
N ASP A 58 52.25 37.49 -31.06
CA ASP A 58 51.62 37.78 -29.77
C ASP A 58 50.16 38.26 -29.91
N PHE A 59 49.87 39.10 -30.90
CA PHE A 59 48.50 39.54 -31.19
C PHE A 59 47.60 38.37 -31.63
N ILE A 60 48.07 37.54 -32.57
CA ILE A 60 47.33 36.36 -33.05
C ILE A 60 47.14 35.36 -31.90
N GLY A 61 48.19 35.12 -31.12
CA GLY A 61 48.14 34.26 -29.92
C GLY A 61 47.11 34.74 -28.90
N GLY A 62 47.04 36.05 -28.65
CA GLY A 62 46.03 36.66 -27.79
C GLY A 62 44.61 36.47 -28.31
N LEU A 63 44.38 36.67 -29.61
CA LEU A 63 43.07 36.49 -30.25
C LEU A 63 42.61 35.03 -30.20
N LEU A 64 43.50 34.09 -30.51
CA LEU A 64 43.25 32.65 -30.41
C LEU A 64 42.97 32.22 -28.97
N SER A 65 43.61 32.85 -27.98
CA SER A 65 43.38 32.57 -26.56
C SER A 65 41.96 32.95 -26.13
N VAL A 66 41.45 34.11 -26.54
CA VAL A 66 40.05 34.52 -26.26
C VAL A 66 39.04 33.56 -26.89
N VAL A 67 39.29 33.18 -28.15
CA VAL A 67 38.48 32.19 -28.87
C VAL A 67 38.48 30.83 -28.16
N SER A 68 39.64 30.39 -27.67
CA SER A 68 39.79 29.13 -26.94
C SER A 68 39.04 29.15 -25.61
N ILE A 69 39.11 30.25 -24.86
CA ILE A 69 38.36 30.43 -23.60
C ILE A 69 36.86 30.40 -23.86
N TYR A 70 36.38 31.06 -24.91
CA TYR A 70 34.97 31.03 -25.29
C TYR A 70 34.48 29.60 -25.59
N LEU A 71 35.23 28.85 -26.42
CA LEU A 71 34.91 27.46 -26.74
C LEU A 71 34.95 26.55 -25.49
N LEU A 72 35.92 26.77 -24.60
CA LEU A 72 36.01 26.04 -23.34
C LEU A 72 34.78 26.29 -22.45
N VAL A 73 34.36 27.56 -22.30
CA VAL A 73 33.17 27.91 -21.52
C VAL A 73 31.91 27.26 -22.08
N GLU A 74 31.74 27.25 -23.40
CA GLU A 74 30.59 26.63 -24.04
C GLU A 74 30.61 25.09 -23.87
N THR A 75 31.78 24.47 -24.05
CA THR A 75 31.98 23.04 -23.81
C THR A 75 31.67 22.66 -22.36
N LEU A 76 32.11 23.47 -21.39
CA LEU A 76 31.82 23.24 -19.97
C LEU A 76 30.33 23.38 -19.64
N LYS A 77 29.61 24.29 -20.31
CA LYS A 77 28.16 24.41 -20.15
C LYS A 77 27.44 23.18 -20.68
N GLU A 78 27.79 22.71 -21.87
CA GLU A 78 27.22 21.48 -22.47
C GLU A 78 27.53 20.24 -21.63
N GLN A 79 28.76 20.12 -21.13
CA GLN A 79 29.14 19.04 -20.21
C GLN A 79 28.34 19.08 -18.91
N ARG A 80 28.10 20.26 -18.33
CA ARG A 80 27.24 20.40 -17.14
C ARG A 80 25.79 20.00 -17.42
N ALA A 81 25.24 20.37 -18.58
CA ALA A 81 23.89 19.98 -18.97
C ALA A 81 23.78 18.46 -19.14
N THR A 82 24.69 17.86 -19.91
CA THR A 82 24.77 16.40 -20.14
C THR A 82 24.96 15.63 -18.83
N SER A 83 25.83 16.12 -17.93
CA SER A 83 26.06 15.49 -16.63
C SER A 83 24.81 15.49 -15.75
N LYS A 84 24.01 16.56 -15.78
CA LYS A 84 22.72 16.60 -15.06
C LYS A 84 21.74 15.59 -15.62
N GLU A 85 21.61 15.51 -16.94
CA GLU A 85 20.73 14.53 -17.60
C GLU A 85 21.16 13.09 -17.29
N GLN A 86 22.47 12.81 -17.34
CA GLN A 86 23.02 11.50 -17.02
C GLN A 86 22.79 11.12 -15.55
N ARG A 87 22.90 12.08 -14.60
CA ARG A 87 22.55 11.84 -13.18
C ARG A 87 21.08 11.45 -13.04
N VAL A 88 20.17 12.21 -13.63
CA VAL A 88 18.73 11.93 -13.59
C VAL A 88 18.41 10.57 -14.23
N PHE A 89 19.04 10.25 -15.36
CA PHE A 89 18.89 8.94 -16.00
C PHE A 89 19.39 7.80 -15.11
N THR A 90 20.56 7.96 -14.50
CA THR A 90 21.16 6.98 -13.59
C THR A 90 20.30 6.76 -12.36
N GLU A 91 19.75 7.83 -11.75
CA GLU A 91 18.82 7.74 -10.62
C GLU A 91 17.54 6.97 -10.99
N LYS A 92 16.96 7.26 -12.17
CA LYS A 92 15.79 6.54 -12.69
C LYS A 92 16.09 5.08 -12.94
N GLN A 93 17.26 4.78 -13.52
CA GLN A 93 17.70 3.41 -13.77
C GLN A 93 17.92 2.65 -12.45
N GLN A 94 18.61 3.26 -11.47
CA GLN A 94 18.84 2.67 -10.16
C GLN A 94 17.52 2.39 -9.43
N LYS A 95 16.55 3.31 -9.49
CA LYS A 95 15.20 3.09 -8.94
C LYS A 95 14.53 1.89 -9.62
N SER A 96 14.48 1.87 -10.94
CA SER A 96 13.88 0.77 -11.71
C SER A 96 14.51 -0.59 -11.37
N THR A 97 15.84 -0.66 -11.29
CA THR A 97 16.56 -1.88 -10.90
C THR A 97 16.21 -2.32 -9.48
N ASN A 98 16.14 -1.39 -8.52
CA ASN A 98 15.76 -1.72 -7.14
C ASN A 98 14.31 -2.24 -7.04
N ASP A 99 13.40 -1.66 -7.82
CA ASP A 99 11.99 -2.09 -7.87
C ASP A 99 11.88 -3.50 -8.48
N GLN A 100 12.66 -3.80 -9.52
CA GLN A 100 12.77 -5.14 -10.11
C GLN A 100 13.38 -6.17 -9.14
N GLN A 101 14.45 -5.81 -8.42
CA GLN A 101 15.06 -6.66 -7.40
C GLN A 101 14.07 -6.98 -6.28
N THR A 102 13.31 -5.98 -5.81
CA THR A 102 12.25 -6.17 -4.80
C THR A 102 11.19 -7.14 -5.30
N GLY A 103 10.72 -6.96 -6.55
CA GLY A 103 9.75 -7.87 -7.17
C GLY A 103 10.26 -9.31 -7.27
N THR A 104 11.51 -9.48 -7.67
CA THR A 104 12.15 -10.81 -7.76
C THR A 104 12.23 -11.49 -6.40
N LEU A 105 12.70 -10.77 -5.37
CA LEU A 105 12.76 -11.28 -3.99
C LEU A 105 11.36 -11.65 -3.47
N PHE A 106 10.36 -10.80 -3.75
CA PHE A 106 8.96 -11.08 -3.39
C PHE A 106 8.48 -12.41 -3.99
N PHE A 107 8.64 -12.63 -5.30
CA PHE A 107 8.17 -13.85 -5.94
C PHE A 107 8.96 -15.09 -5.50
N HIS A 108 10.25 -14.95 -5.17
CA HIS A 108 11.04 -16.03 -4.57
C HIS A 108 10.49 -16.43 -3.19
N LEU A 109 10.20 -15.46 -2.33
CA LEU A 109 9.62 -15.71 -1.01
C LEU A 109 8.19 -16.25 -1.12
N LEU A 110 7.38 -15.76 -2.07
CA LEU A 110 6.05 -16.28 -2.33
C LEU A 110 6.09 -17.75 -2.76
N LYS A 111 7.01 -18.11 -3.65
CA LYS A 111 7.24 -19.50 -4.07
C LYS A 111 7.75 -20.36 -2.91
N HIS A 112 8.48 -19.80 -1.96
CA HIS A 112 8.87 -20.50 -0.74
C HIS A 112 7.68 -20.74 0.18
N LEU A 113 6.82 -19.73 0.38
CA LEU A 113 5.58 -19.86 1.14
C LEU A 113 4.68 -20.97 0.56
N GLN A 114 4.47 -20.98 -0.76
CA GLN A 114 3.66 -22.01 -1.44
C GLN A 114 4.24 -23.41 -1.27
N ARG A 115 5.58 -23.54 -1.25
CA ARG A 115 6.25 -24.82 -0.98
C ARG A 115 6.03 -25.27 0.46
N GLU A 116 6.17 -24.38 1.45
CA GLU A 116 5.88 -24.72 2.84
C GLU A 116 4.43 -25.13 3.06
N VAL A 117 3.46 -24.46 2.41
CA VAL A 117 2.05 -24.89 2.42
C VAL A 117 1.90 -26.29 1.83
N SER A 118 2.58 -26.57 0.72
CA SER A 118 2.57 -27.91 0.10
C SER A 118 3.16 -28.96 1.04
N ASP A 119 4.28 -28.67 1.69
CA ASP A 119 4.95 -29.58 2.63
C ASP A 119 4.17 -29.77 3.94
N LEU A 120 3.34 -28.81 4.33
CA LEU A 120 2.44 -28.91 5.49
C LEU A 120 1.24 -29.81 5.20
N ASN A 121 0.75 -29.79 3.96
CA ASN A 121 -0.38 -30.59 3.51
C ASN A 121 -0.04 -32.07 3.28
N ILE A 122 1.22 -32.48 3.50
CA ILE A 122 1.68 -33.87 3.37
C ILE A 122 2.00 -34.42 4.76
N THR A 123 1.28 -35.46 5.22
CA THR A 123 1.69 -36.25 6.40
C THR A 123 1.58 -37.77 6.20
N THR A 124 2.77 -38.40 6.19
CA THR A 124 3.22 -39.79 6.51
C THR A 124 2.90 -41.03 5.65
N GLU A 125 3.82 -42.00 5.79
CA GLU A 125 4.36 -43.04 4.87
C GLU A 125 3.44 -44.21 4.47
N ASP A 126 2.22 -44.31 5.00
CA ASP A 126 1.33 -45.46 4.77
C ASP A 126 0.39 -45.33 3.56
N GLY A 127 0.64 -44.34 2.68
CA GLY A 127 -0.11 -44.17 1.43
C GLY A 127 -1.61 -43.90 1.62
N ARG A 128 -2.08 -43.58 2.85
CA ARG A 128 -3.46 -43.18 3.12
C ARG A 128 -3.56 -41.67 3.23
N TYR A 129 -4.16 -41.06 2.21
CA TYR A 129 -4.55 -39.66 2.21
C TYR A 129 -5.56 -39.38 3.33
N THR A 130 -5.24 -38.49 4.27
CA THR A 130 -6.21 -37.92 5.21
C THR A 130 -6.08 -36.40 5.25
N ASN A 131 -6.99 -35.76 4.52
CA ASN A 131 -7.33 -34.33 4.43
C ASN A 131 -6.31 -33.35 3.83
N LYS A 132 -6.70 -32.82 2.66
CA LYS A 132 -5.99 -31.89 1.77
C LYS A 132 -5.81 -30.46 2.31
N ASP A 133 -5.95 -30.19 3.61
CA ASP A 133 -5.82 -28.82 4.10
C ASP A 133 -5.42 -28.79 5.59
N PHE A 134 -4.10 -28.74 5.83
CA PHE A 134 -3.51 -28.64 7.16
C PHE A 134 -4.11 -27.48 7.98
N PHE A 135 -4.34 -26.33 7.35
CA PHE A 135 -4.86 -25.15 8.04
C PHE A 135 -6.35 -25.30 8.38
N GLU A 136 -7.11 -25.97 7.52
CA GLU A 136 -8.51 -26.32 7.78
C GLU A 136 -8.66 -27.27 8.96
N GLU A 137 -7.80 -28.29 9.07
CA GLU A 137 -7.80 -29.20 10.23
C GLU A 137 -7.53 -28.45 11.54
N LEU A 138 -6.57 -27.52 11.53
CA LEU A 138 -6.29 -26.67 12.69
C LEU A 138 -7.44 -25.73 13.02
N ARG A 139 -8.11 -25.18 12.01
CA ARG A 139 -9.32 -24.37 12.18
C ARG A 139 -10.42 -25.21 12.83
N ARG A 140 -10.68 -26.43 12.32
CA ARG A 140 -11.69 -27.34 12.86
C ARG A 140 -11.39 -27.72 14.31
N GLU A 141 -10.15 -28.10 14.62
CA GLU A 141 -9.73 -28.42 16.00
C GLU A 141 -10.00 -27.24 16.95
N LEU A 142 -9.68 -26.01 16.53
CA LEU A 142 -9.95 -24.81 17.33
C LEU A 142 -11.44 -24.55 17.50
N GLN A 143 -12.21 -24.63 16.41
CA GLN A 143 -13.63 -24.32 16.42
C GLN A 143 -14.40 -25.36 17.24
N GLU A 144 -14.21 -26.66 17.01
CA GLU A 144 -14.87 -27.74 17.75
C GLU A 144 -14.54 -27.69 19.26
N GLY A 145 -13.26 -27.50 19.60
CA GLY A 145 -12.79 -27.44 21.00
C GLY A 145 -13.16 -26.17 21.76
N PHE A 146 -13.71 -25.14 21.10
CA PHE A 146 -14.05 -23.87 21.74
C PHE A 146 -15.43 -23.90 22.42
N ILE A 147 -15.45 -23.51 23.69
CA ILE A 147 -16.66 -23.40 24.52
C ILE A 147 -16.82 -21.94 24.92
N SER A 148 -17.96 -21.32 24.59
CA SER A 148 -18.22 -19.92 24.88
C SER A 148 -18.51 -19.68 26.38
N THR A 149 -18.01 -18.57 26.91
CA THR A 149 -18.19 -18.13 28.31
C THR A 149 -19.42 -17.25 28.52
N GLY A 150 -20.08 -16.81 27.45
CA GLY A 150 -21.22 -15.90 27.48
C GLY A 150 -20.87 -14.41 27.52
N SER A 151 -19.58 -14.05 27.51
CA SER A 151 -19.12 -12.65 27.44
C SER A 151 -18.07 -12.49 26.36
N TYR A 152 -18.35 -11.60 25.39
CA TYR A 152 -17.47 -11.37 24.23
C TYR A 152 -15.99 -11.15 24.62
N LYS A 153 -15.72 -10.31 25.64
CA LYS A 153 -14.36 -10.03 26.10
C LYS A 153 -13.66 -11.27 26.68
N LYS A 154 -14.40 -12.09 27.43
CA LYS A 154 -13.89 -13.34 27.99
C LYS A 154 -13.66 -14.37 26.89
N ASP A 155 -14.58 -14.45 25.92
CA ASP A 155 -14.49 -15.33 24.75
C ASP A 155 -13.25 -15.01 23.90
N VAL A 156 -12.95 -13.73 23.67
CA VAL A 156 -11.69 -13.32 23.01
C VAL A 156 -10.48 -13.82 23.79
N THR A 157 -10.48 -13.68 25.12
CA THR A 157 -9.35 -14.11 25.96
C THR A 157 -9.17 -15.64 25.93
N GLN A 158 -10.27 -16.39 25.98
CA GLN A 158 -10.25 -17.85 25.88
C GLN A 158 -9.83 -18.33 24.47
N ALA A 159 -10.26 -17.62 23.42
CA ALA A 159 -9.89 -17.92 22.04
C ALA A 159 -8.36 -17.83 21.87
N LEU A 160 -7.75 -16.79 22.47
CA LEU A 160 -6.30 -16.64 22.52
C LEU A 160 -5.60 -17.75 23.29
N SER A 161 -6.15 -18.17 24.43
CA SER A 161 -5.61 -19.30 25.21
C SER A 161 -5.67 -20.60 24.42
N SER A 162 -6.79 -20.86 23.73
CA SER A 162 -7.01 -22.05 22.91
C SER A 162 -6.06 -22.09 21.72
N TYR A 163 -5.92 -20.96 21.01
CA TYR A 163 -4.95 -20.81 19.93
C TYR A 163 -3.51 -21.02 20.43
N PHE A 164 -3.14 -20.49 21.60
CA PHE A 164 -1.78 -20.65 22.13
C PHE A 164 -1.43 -22.12 22.37
N LYS A 165 -2.39 -22.92 22.89
CA LYS A 165 -2.22 -24.37 23.04
C LYS A 165 -2.06 -25.08 21.70
N LEU A 166 -2.89 -24.74 20.71
CA LEU A 166 -2.78 -25.26 19.35
C LEU A 166 -1.41 -24.92 18.74
N TYR A 167 -0.97 -23.67 18.84
CA TYR A 167 0.31 -23.22 18.30
C TYR A 167 1.50 -23.98 18.90
N ALA A 168 1.46 -24.28 20.20
CA ALA A 168 2.49 -25.09 20.87
C ALA A 168 2.53 -26.55 20.37
N LYS A 169 1.37 -27.12 20.01
CA LYS A 169 1.25 -28.47 19.44
C LYS A 169 1.73 -28.55 17.98
N HIS A 170 1.69 -27.45 17.24
CA HIS A 170 2.04 -27.41 15.81
C HIS A 170 3.17 -26.41 15.49
N PRO A 171 4.45 -26.71 15.85
CA PRO A 171 5.58 -25.80 15.65
C PRO A 171 5.80 -25.34 14.21
N ARG A 172 5.46 -26.17 13.21
CA ARG A 172 5.60 -25.81 11.78
C ARG A 172 4.74 -24.60 11.39
N LEU A 173 3.63 -24.35 12.11
CA LEU A 173 2.80 -23.15 11.94
C LEU A 173 3.60 -21.86 12.19
N GLY A 174 4.58 -21.91 13.11
CA GLY A 174 5.49 -20.80 13.35
C GLY A 174 6.43 -20.51 12.18
N SER A 175 6.95 -21.54 11.50
CA SER A 175 7.77 -21.38 10.30
C SER A 175 6.99 -20.73 9.16
N TYR A 176 5.77 -21.21 8.91
CA TYR A 176 4.86 -20.64 7.92
C TYR A 176 4.60 -19.13 8.16
N PHE A 177 4.19 -18.74 9.38
CA PHE A 177 3.91 -17.32 9.66
C PHE A 177 5.16 -16.44 9.64
N ARG A 178 6.35 -16.98 9.92
CA ARG A 178 7.60 -16.23 9.76
C ARG A 178 7.87 -15.89 8.31
N ILE A 179 7.63 -16.81 7.37
CA ILE A 179 7.81 -16.54 5.94
C ILE A 179 6.78 -15.51 5.46
N LEU A 180 5.52 -15.68 5.86
CA LEU A 180 4.47 -14.70 5.55
C LEU A 180 4.84 -13.30 6.07
N TYR A 181 5.36 -13.22 7.30
CA TYR A 181 5.86 -11.97 7.89
C TYR A 181 6.99 -11.38 7.06
N ARG A 182 7.98 -12.18 6.63
CA ARG A 182 9.12 -11.68 5.84
C ARG A 182 8.69 -11.15 4.47
N ILE A 183 7.69 -11.76 3.83
CA ILE A 183 7.14 -11.21 2.58
C ILE A 183 6.58 -9.81 2.82
N CYS A 184 5.77 -9.63 3.86
CA CYS A 184 5.24 -8.32 4.21
C CYS A 184 6.33 -7.31 4.57
N GLU A 185 7.33 -7.72 5.35
CA GLU A 185 8.45 -6.87 5.76
C GLU A 185 9.29 -6.38 4.58
N VAL A 186 9.63 -7.26 3.63
CA VAL A 186 10.38 -6.90 2.42
C VAL A 186 9.63 -5.85 1.60
N ILE A 187 8.31 -6.01 1.44
CA ILE A 187 7.50 -5.03 0.72
C ILE A 187 7.42 -3.72 1.52
N ASP A 188 7.20 -3.77 2.83
CA ASP A 188 7.05 -2.60 3.69
C ASP A 188 8.33 -1.74 3.73
N GLN A 189 9.49 -2.38 3.82
CA GLN A 189 10.80 -1.71 3.90
C GLN A 189 11.37 -1.31 2.53
N SER A 190 10.75 -1.74 1.43
CA SER A 190 11.21 -1.39 0.08
C SER A 190 11.00 0.11 -0.23
N ARG A 191 11.74 0.58 -1.26
CA ARG A 191 11.62 1.93 -1.83
C ARG A 191 10.44 2.09 -2.80
N LEU A 192 9.62 1.04 -2.94
CA LEU A 192 8.40 1.09 -3.74
C LEU A 192 7.47 2.18 -3.23
N ASP A 193 6.68 2.76 -4.12
CA ASP A 193 5.61 3.66 -3.70
C ASP A 193 4.44 2.87 -3.06
N GLY A 194 3.52 3.59 -2.43
CA GLY A 194 2.38 2.96 -1.76
C GLY A 194 1.45 2.18 -2.70
N ILE A 195 1.42 2.54 -3.99
CA ILE A 195 0.56 1.88 -4.99
C ILE A 195 1.17 0.51 -5.34
N ASP A 196 2.47 0.46 -5.58
CA ASP A 196 3.19 -0.77 -5.91
C ASP A 196 3.28 -1.72 -4.72
N LYS A 197 3.52 -1.19 -3.50
CA LYS A 197 3.40 -1.99 -2.27
C LYS A 197 2.03 -2.66 -2.16
N ALA A 198 0.96 -1.89 -2.41
CA ALA A 198 -0.40 -2.42 -2.38
C ALA A 198 -0.65 -3.49 -3.46
N LYS A 199 -0.01 -3.42 -4.64
CA LYS A 199 -0.11 -4.45 -5.68
C LYS A 199 0.47 -5.78 -5.17
N TYR A 200 1.70 -5.79 -4.64
CA TYR A 200 2.33 -6.99 -4.12
C TYR A 200 1.56 -7.61 -2.95
N ILE A 201 1.06 -6.79 -2.01
CA ILE A 201 0.28 -7.30 -0.89
C ILE A 201 -1.07 -7.86 -1.36
N LYS A 202 -1.71 -7.29 -2.39
CA LYS A 202 -2.92 -7.88 -2.98
C LYS A 202 -2.65 -9.25 -3.60
N ILE A 203 -1.51 -9.42 -4.27
CA ILE A 203 -1.08 -10.73 -4.80
C ILE A 203 -0.90 -11.73 -3.66
N LEU A 204 -0.16 -11.34 -2.61
CA LEU A 204 0.03 -12.19 -1.42
C LEU A 204 -1.31 -12.58 -0.78
N ARG A 205 -2.20 -11.61 -0.54
CA ARG A 205 -3.49 -11.83 0.10
C ARG A 205 -4.37 -12.78 -0.70
N ALA A 206 -4.28 -12.77 -2.03
CA ALA A 206 -5.02 -13.69 -2.90
C ALA A 206 -4.56 -15.15 -2.77
N GLN A 207 -3.41 -15.43 -2.14
CA GLN A 207 -2.93 -16.79 -1.88
C GLN A 207 -3.41 -17.35 -0.53
N LEU A 208 -3.97 -16.52 0.35
CA LEU A 208 -4.35 -16.93 1.71
C LEU A 208 -5.79 -17.42 1.75
N THR A 209 -5.98 -18.62 2.29
CA THR A 209 -7.30 -19.21 2.59
C THR A 209 -7.94 -18.56 3.82
N ASN A 210 -9.25 -18.75 3.99
CA ASN A 210 -9.97 -18.28 5.18
C ASN A 210 -9.38 -18.88 6.48
N SER A 211 -8.94 -20.14 6.44
CA SER A 211 -8.34 -20.85 7.56
C SER A 211 -6.96 -20.26 7.92
N GLU A 212 -6.14 -19.92 6.92
CA GLU A 212 -4.89 -19.20 7.13
C GLU A 212 -5.12 -17.79 7.71
N LEU A 213 -6.13 -17.05 7.22
CA LEU A 213 -6.48 -15.72 7.74
C LEU A 213 -6.96 -15.79 9.21
N LEU A 214 -7.78 -16.78 9.56
CA LEU A 214 -8.23 -17.02 10.92
C LEU A 214 -7.03 -17.27 11.85
N LEU A 215 -6.17 -18.21 11.48
CA LEU A 215 -4.99 -18.57 12.25
C LEU A 215 -4.01 -17.39 12.35
N LEU A 216 -3.85 -16.59 11.29
CA LEU A 216 -3.04 -15.37 11.29
C LEU A 216 -3.56 -14.34 12.30
N ARG A 217 -4.89 -14.15 12.36
CA ARG A 217 -5.51 -13.21 13.32
C ARG A 217 -5.17 -13.58 14.76
N TYR A 218 -5.25 -14.85 15.13
CA TYR A 218 -4.89 -15.28 16.47
C TYR A 218 -3.37 -15.30 16.69
N ASN A 219 -2.59 -15.69 15.67
CA ASN A 219 -1.12 -15.65 15.72
C ASN A 219 -0.62 -14.25 16.09
N ALA A 220 -1.16 -13.22 15.44
CA ALA A 220 -0.76 -11.83 15.63
C ALA A 220 -0.97 -11.32 17.06
N GLN A 221 -1.76 -12.02 17.88
CA GLN A 221 -2.05 -11.68 19.26
C GLN A 221 -1.18 -12.45 20.28
N THR A 222 -0.39 -13.43 19.82
CA THR A 222 0.62 -14.09 20.64
C THR A 222 1.86 -13.20 20.86
N PRO A 223 2.71 -13.49 21.87
CA PRO A 223 3.97 -12.78 22.07
C PRO A 223 4.87 -12.79 20.82
N HIS A 224 4.93 -13.92 20.10
CA HIS A 224 5.76 -14.07 18.90
C HIS A 224 5.17 -13.36 17.67
N GLY A 225 3.85 -13.34 17.53
CA GLY A 225 3.16 -12.71 16.40
C GLY A 225 2.83 -11.22 16.57
N LYS A 226 3.07 -10.62 17.75
CA LYS A 226 2.69 -9.22 18.06
C LYS A 226 3.18 -8.19 17.03
N LYS A 227 4.36 -8.40 16.44
CA LYS A 227 4.92 -7.52 15.40
C LYS A 227 4.09 -7.54 14.11
N PHE A 228 3.45 -8.67 13.80
CA PHE A 228 2.63 -8.83 12.60
C PHE A 228 1.37 -7.96 12.60
N LYS A 229 0.92 -7.49 13.78
CA LYS A 229 -0.18 -6.51 13.89
C LYS A 229 0.07 -5.24 13.05
N HIS A 230 1.34 -4.87 12.82
CA HIS A 230 1.70 -3.75 11.95
C HIS A 230 1.24 -4.00 10.52
N TYR A 231 1.76 -5.04 9.86
CA TYR A 231 1.42 -5.34 8.46
C TYR A 231 -0.06 -5.67 8.26
N ILE A 232 -0.70 -6.35 9.21
CA ILE A 232 -2.13 -6.67 9.11
C ILE A 232 -2.96 -5.39 9.03
N ASN A 233 -2.68 -4.40 9.87
CA ASN A 233 -3.44 -3.16 9.89
C ASN A 233 -3.04 -2.19 8.77
N GLU A 234 -1.77 -2.14 8.40
CA GLU A 234 -1.28 -1.25 7.34
C GLU A 234 -1.85 -1.66 5.98
N TYR A 235 -1.86 -2.96 5.69
CA TYR A 235 -2.27 -3.48 4.39
C TYR A 235 -3.66 -4.12 4.37
N ASN A 236 -4.36 -4.11 5.51
CA ASN A 236 -5.66 -4.75 5.67
C ASN A 236 -5.63 -6.23 5.18
N LEU A 237 -4.68 -7.01 5.71
CA LEU A 237 -4.45 -8.41 5.29
C LEU A 237 -5.67 -9.30 5.53
N LEU A 238 -6.38 -9.07 6.64
CA LEU A 238 -7.56 -9.86 7.05
C LEU A 238 -8.87 -9.42 6.37
N LYS A 239 -8.80 -8.67 5.26
CA LYS A 239 -9.99 -8.10 4.58
C LYS A 239 -11.11 -9.12 4.30
N HIS A 240 -10.75 -10.35 4.00
CA HIS A 240 -11.68 -11.40 3.57
C HIS A 240 -11.98 -12.44 4.66
N LEU A 241 -11.56 -12.19 5.91
CA LEU A 241 -11.83 -13.08 7.03
C LEU A 241 -13.29 -12.92 7.48
N PRO A 242 -14.16 -13.93 7.32
CA PRO A 242 -15.54 -13.82 7.76
C PRO A 242 -15.62 -13.74 9.28
N ILE A 243 -16.30 -12.72 9.81
CA ILE A 243 -16.37 -12.48 11.26
C ILE A 243 -17.03 -13.64 12.03
N PHE A 244 -17.99 -14.36 11.41
CA PHE A 244 -18.63 -15.51 12.03
C PHE A 244 -17.75 -16.76 12.08
N GLU A 245 -16.58 -16.76 11.44
CA GLU A 245 -15.61 -17.86 11.58
C GLU A 245 -14.72 -17.68 12.83
N LEU A 246 -14.77 -16.52 13.48
CA LEU A 246 -14.06 -16.24 14.72
C LEU A 246 -14.67 -17.00 15.90
N LEU A 247 -13.79 -17.53 16.77
CA LEU A 247 -14.16 -18.28 17.97
C LEU A 247 -15.04 -17.46 18.92
N GLU A 248 -14.74 -16.17 19.09
CA GLU A 248 -15.55 -15.28 19.94
C GLU A 248 -16.97 -15.01 19.42
N PHE A 249 -17.27 -15.41 18.17
CA PHE A 249 -18.61 -15.39 17.60
C PHE A 249 -19.27 -16.79 17.61
N LYS A 250 -18.59 -17.85 18.05
CA LYS A 250 -19.13 -19.22 18.06
C LYS A 250 -20.42 -19.35 18.87
N ARG A 251 -20.57 -18.58 19.96
CA ARG A 251 -21.83 -18.55 20.73
C ARG A 251 -23.06 -18.22 19.89
N TRP A 252 -22.86 -17.51 18.79
CA TRP A 252 -23.90 -17.10 17.86
C TRP A 252 -24.08 -18.08 16.72
N TRP A 253 -23.44 -19.25 16.73
CA TRP A 253 -23.68 -20.23 15.68
C TRP A 253 -25.07 -20.82 15.85
N GLY A 254 -25.42 -21.37 17.01
CA GLY A 254 -26.75 -21.94 17.26
C GLY A 254 -27.22 -22.82 16.09
N ASP A 255 -28.38 -22.50 15.52
CA ASP A 255 -28.94 -23.19 14.33
C ASP A 255 -28.14 -23.04 13.03
N LEU A 256 -27.09 -22.22 13.03
CA LEU A 256 -26.15 -21.97 11.92
C LEU A 256 -24.88 -22.84 12.00
N GLU A 257 -24.70 -23.66 13.04
CA GLU A 257 -23.49 -24.48 13.24
C GLU A 257 -23.21 -25.41 12.05
N ASP A 258 -24.24 -25.99 11.44
CA ASP A 258 -24.11 -26.84 10.25
C ASP A 258 -24.48 -26.11 8.94
N LYS A 259 -24.61 -24.77 8.98
CA LYS A 259 -25.02 -23.94 7.83
C LYS A 259 -23.95 -22.91 7.46
N PRO A 260 -22.83 -23.32 6.85
CA PRO A 260 -21.72 -22.42 6.53
C PRO A 260 -22.11 -21.28 5.57
N VAL A 261 -23.06 -21.53 4.66
CA VAL A 261 -23.57 -20.50 3.74
C VAL A 261 -24.26 -19.38 4.51
N ASP A 262 -25.06 -19.71 5.52
CA ASP A 262 -25.79 -18.71 6.31
C ASP A 262 -24.84 -17.94 7.22
N ARG A 263 -23.86 -18.60 7.86
CA ARG A 263 -22.78 -17.90 8.59
C ARG A 263 -22.00 -16.92 7.70
N LEU A 264 -21.69 -17.33 6.47
CA LEU A 264 -21.01 -16.47 5.51
C LEU A 264 -21.86 -15.25 5.15
N ARG A 265 -23.15 -15.44 4.90
CA ARG A 265 -24.07 -14.34 4.59
C ARG A 265 -24.21 -13.34 5.75
N VAL A 266 -24.20 -13.80 7.02
CA VAL A 266 -24.14 -12.88 8.18
C VAL A 266 -22.83 -12.10 8.18
N SER A 267 -21.71 -12.76 7.86
CA SER A 267 -20.41 -12.08 7.75
C SER A 267 -20.38 -11.03 6.65
N VAL A 268 -20.98 -11.32 5.48
CA VAL A 268 -21.12 -10.35 4.38
C VAL A 268 -21.92 -9.13 4.82
N PHE A 269 -23.03 -9.34 5.55
CA PHE A 269 -23.77 -8.21 6.13
C PHE A 269 -22.91 -7.36 7.06
N CYS A 270 -22.06 -7.98 7.88
CA CYS A 270 -21.14 -7.26 8.77
C CYS A 270 -20.09 -6.46 7.98
N ASP A 271 -19.57 -7.01 6.89
CA ASP A 271 -18.62 -6.34 6.00
C ASP A 271 -19.25 -5.14 5.30
N ASP A 272 -20.48 -5.28 4.81
CA ASP A 272 -21.22 -4.19 4.18
C ASP A 272 -21.54 -3.07 5.19
N LEU A 273 -21.98 -3.45 6.40
CA LEU A 273 -22.19 -2.51 7.50
C LEU A 273 -20.90 -1.74 7.82
N LYS A 274 -19.78 -2.45 7.96
CA LYS A 274 -18.46 -1.85 8.21
C LYS A 274 -18.06 -0.87 7.11
N HIS A 275 -18.31 -1.23 5.85
CA HIS A 275 -18.01 -0.40 4.69
C HIS A 275 -18.84 0.88 4.64
N GLU A 276 -20.15 0.79 4.90
CA GLU A 276 -21.02 1.96 4.91
C GLU A 276 -20.76 2.87 6.12
N ILE A 277 -20.44 2.30 7.30
CA ILE A 277 -19.95 3.07 8.45
C ILE A 277 -18.68 3.84 8.06
N LYS A 278 -17.70 3.17 7.43
CA LYS A 278 -16.45 3.81 7.02
C LYS A 278 -16.72 4.97 6.07
N LYS A 279 -17.53 4.77 5.04
CA LYS A 279 -17.86 5.83 4.06
C LYS A 279 -18.59 7.01 4.69
N LEU A 280 -19.52 6.75 5.61
CA LEU A 280 -20.23 7.81 6.33
C LEU A 280 -19.26 8.67 7.15
N LEU A 281 -18.31 8.02 7.82
CA LEU A 281 -17.34 8.69 8.68
C LEU A 281 -16.27 9.45 7.90
N GLU A 282 -15.89 8.96 6.71
CA GLU A 282 -14.97 9.62 5.78
C GLU A 282 -15.60 10.83 5.07
N GLY A 283 -16.90 10.76 4.78
CA GLY A 283 -17.63 11.78 4.04
C GLY A 283 -18.23 12.90 4.90
N SER A 284 -18.82 13.88 4.20
CA SER A 284 -19.62 14.96 4.80
C SER A 284 -21.10 14.60 4.99
N GLU A 285 -21.52 13.41 4.54
CA GLU A 285 -22.89 12.92 4.65
C GLU A 285 -23.30 12.70 6.12
N GLN A 286 -24.55 13.04 6.44
CA GLN A 286 -25.10 12.87 7.79
C GLN A 286 -25.82 11.54 7.99
N SER A 287 -26.19 10.83 6.91
CA SER A 287 -26.84 9.53 7.01
C SER A 287 -26.62 8.67 5.77
N ARG A 288 -26.54 7.35 5.97
CA ARG A 288 -26.50 6.33 4.92
C ARG A 288 -27.49 5.23 5.21
N SER A 289 -28.00 4.58 4.16
CA SER A 289 -28.85 3.41 4.30
C SER A 289 -28.26 2.22 3.54
N LEU A 290 -28.45 1.05 4.11
CA LEU A 290 -28.02 -0.23 3.60
C LEU A 290 -29.24 -1.15 3.56
N TRP A 291 -29.41 -1.84 2.44
CA TRP A 291 -30.27 -3.01 2.33
C TRP A 291 -29.41 -4.25 2.44
N GLY A 292 -29.37 -4.84 3.63
CA GLY A 292 -28.63 -6.07 3.88
C GLY A 292 -29.26 -7.27 3.19
N GLY A 293 -28.46 -8.30 2.92
CA GLY A 293 -28.97 -9.59 2.45
C GLY A 293 -30.07 -10.12 3.37
N GLY A 294 -31.16 -10.62 2.79
CA GLY A 294 -32.34 -11.07 3.54
C GLY A 294 -33.38 -9.99 3.86
N GLY A 295 -33.23 -8.76 3.34
CA GLY A 295 -34.26 -7.72 3.39
C GLY A 295 -34.18 -6.78 4.60
N TRP A 296 -33.14 -6.88 5.41
CA TRP A 296 -32.91 -5.99 6.55
C TRP A 296 -32.53 -4.59 6.09
N LYS A 297 -33.20 -3.57 6.66
CA LYS A 297 -32.89 -2.17 6.36
C LYS A 297 -32.11 -1.57 7.51
N CYS A 298 -30.87 -1.18 7.25
CA CYS A 298 -30.00 -0.51 8.21
C CYS A 298 -29.85 0.96 7.84
N ASN A 299 -30.19 1.87 8.74
CA ASN A 299 -29.97 3.30 8.61
C ASN A 299 -28.90 3.73 9.61
N ILE A 300 -27.85 4.36 9.12
CA ILE A 300 -26.71 4.84 9.91
C ILE A 300 -26.77 6.37 9.86
N THR A 301 -26.81 7.01 11.03
CA THR A 301 -26.86 8.47 11.18
C THR A 301 -25.60 8.94 11.91
N LYS A 302 -24.86 9.86 11.32
CA LYS A 302 -23.73 10.54 11.94
C LYS A 302 -24.29 11.68 12.79
N ARG A 303 -24.06 11.64 14.11
CA ARG A 303 -24.43 12.74 15.02
C ARG A 303 -23.27 13.71 15.20
N SER A 304 -22.05 13.18 15.23
CA SER A 304 -20.79 13.91 15.24
C SER A 304 -19.66 13.00 14.74
N ASP A 305 -18.43 13.49 14.66
CA ASP A 305 -17.27 12.66 14.29
C ASP A 305 -16.96 11.57 15.33
N ILE A 306 -17.45 11.73 16.56
CA ILE A 306 -17.23 10.80 17.67
C ILE A 306 -18.46 9.93 17.98
N ARG A 307 -19.62 10.19 17.36
CA ARG A 307 -20.88 9.50 17.67
C ARG A 307 -21.70 9.18 16.43
N ILE A 308 -22.10 7.91 16.30
CA ILE A 308 -23.05 7.43 15.28
C ILE A 308 -24.21 6.68 15.93
N GLU A 309 -25.36 6.72 15.26
CA GLU A 309 -26.56 5.96 15.61
C GLU A 309 -26.91 5.02 14.45
N ILE A 310 -27.26 3.79 14.78
CA ILE A 310 -27.58 2.73 13.82
C ILE A 310 -28.96 2.20 14.17
N LYS A 311 -29.90 2.30 13.23
CA LYS A 311 -31.23 1.71 13.33
C LYS A 311 -31.36 0.58 12.32
N ILE A 312 -31.76 -0.59 12.78
CA ILE A 312 -31.89 -1.79 11.96
C ILE A 312 -33.31 -2.30 12.06
N ASP A 313 -34.02 -2.24 10.94
CA ASP A 313 -35.39 -2.68 10.83
C ASP A 313 -35.44 -4.13 10.32
N LYS A 314 -36.17 -4.98 11.06
CA LYS A 314 -36.48 -6.34 10.59
C LYS A 314 -37.27 -6.27 9.28
N PRO A 315 -37.00 -7.18 8.32
CA PRO A 315 -37.80 -7.27 7.12
C PRO A 315 -39.26 -7.60 7.48
N ARG A 316 -40.21 -6.84 6.91
CA ARG A 316 -41.66 -7.10 7.10
C ARG A 316 -42.13 -8.38 6.41
N ILE A 317 -41.41 -8.80 5.37
CA ILE A 317 -41.63 -10.06 4.65
C ILE A 317 -40.40 -10.91 4.90
N ILE A 318 -40.57 -12.04 5.58
CA ILE A 318 -39.50 -13.03 5.77
C ILE A 318 -39.08 -13.49 4.37
N GLN A 319 -37.88 -13.08 3.95
CA GLN A 319 -37.31 -13.59 2.72
C GLN A 319 -36.94 -15.08 2.90
N THR A 320 -36.69 -15.79 1.81
CA THR A 320 -36.18 -17.19 1.85
C THR A 320 -34.90 -17.34 2.67
N TYR A 321 -34.24 -16.24 3.02
CA TYR A 321 -33.08 -16.16 3.89
C TYR A 321 -33.19 -14.95 4.83
N ASP A 322 -33.04 -15.18 6.14
CA ASP A 322 -32.91 -14.13 7.16
C ASP A 322 -31.63 -14.41 7.99
N PRO A 323 -30.61 -13.53 7.92
CA PRO A 323 -29.34 -13.68 8.64
C PRO A 323 -29.50 -13.85 10.16
N PHE A 324 -30.61 -13.38 10.73
CA PHE A 324 -30.82 -13.38 12.17
C PHE A 324 -32.05 -14.18 12.63
N SER A 325 -32.61 -15.01 11.75
CA SER A 325 -33.83 -15.80 12.01
C SER A 325 -33.72 -16.76 13.21
N GLY A 326 -32.50 -17.22 13.53
CA GLY A 326 -32.23 -18.12 14.65
C GLY A 326 -32.02 -17.43 16.01
N PHE A 327 -32.11 -16.10 16.09
CA PHE A 327 -31.84 -15.35 17.32
C PHE A 327 -33.09 -14.67 17.85
N ASN A 328 -33.33 -14.79 19.16
CA ASN A 328 -34.37 -13.99 19.82
C ASN A 328 -33.96 -12.50 19.86
N SER A 329 -34.89 -11.62 20.21
CA SER A 329 -34.65 -10.16 20.19
C SER A 329 -33.49 -9.71 21.10
N GLU A 330 -33.26 -10.40 22.22
CA GLU A 330 -32.18 -10.08 23.17
C GLU A 330 -30.81 -10.53 22.63
N ASP A 331 -30.76 -11.71 22.03
CA ASP A 331 -29.56 -12.26 21.37
C ASP A 331 -29.16 -11.40 20.17
N GLN A 332 -30.13 -10.94 19.38
CA GLN A 332 -29.86 -10.02 18.27
C GLN A 332 -29.21 -8.73 18.77
N LYS A 333 -29.73 -8.13 19.86
CA LYS A 333 -29.17 -6.93 20.46
C LYS A 333 -27.71 -7.12 20.89
N GLU A 334 -27.42 -8.22 21.59
CA GLU A 334 -26.06 -8.52 22.08
C GLU A 334 -25.10 -8.96 20.96
N LEU A 335 -25.61 -9.61 19.91
CA LEU A 335 -24.85 -9.92 18.70
C LEU A 335 -24.44 -8.64 17.98
N PHE A 336 -25.37 -7.71 17.77
CA PHE A 336 -25.07 -6.42 17.14
C PHE A 336 -24.03 -5.62 17.94
N LYS A 337 -24.16 -5.61 19.26
CA LYS A 337 -23.14 -5.01 20.14
C LYS A 337 -21.77 -5.68 19.95
N SER A 338 -21.72 -7.01 19.85
CA SER A 338 -20.48 -7.76 19.61
C SER A 338 -19.84 -7.42 18.25
N ILE A 339 -20.66 -7.29 17.20
CA ILE A 339 -20.23 -6.87 15.85
C ILE A 339 -19.61 -5.47 15.89
N LEU A 340 -20.27 -4.51 16.54
CA LEU A 340 -19.76 -3.13 16.63
C LEU A 340 -18.46 -3.05 17.43
N ILE A 341 -18.35 -3.81 18.52
CA ILE A 341 -17.10 -3.94 19.29
C ILE A 341 -15.95 -4.46 18.41
N ASP A 342 -16.20 -5.45 17.56
CA ASP A 342 -15.18 -5.96 16.64
C ASP A 342 -14.79 -4.93 15.58
N ILE A 343 -15.78 -4.33 14.90
CA ILE A 343 -15.56 -3.32 13.85
C ILE A 343 -14.65 -2.20 14.34
N PHE A 344 -14.93 -1.62 15.50
CA PHE A 344 -14.20 -0.44 15.96
C PHE A 344 -12.91 -0.75 16.72
N SER A 345 -12.79 -1.92 17.37
CA SER A 345 -11.66 -2.21 18.26
C SER A 345 -10.91 -3.50 17.92
N TYR A 346 -11.57 -4.67 17.96
CA TYR A 346 -10.84 -5.94 17.88
C TYR A 346 -10.34 -6.28 16.48
N SER A 347 -11.02 -5.82 15.42
CA SER A 347 -10.56 -6.00 14.03
C SER A 347 -9.21 -5.31 13.75
N ASN A 348 -8.83 -4.32 14.56
CA ASN A 348 -7.52 -3.66 14.52
C ASN A 348 -6.59 -4.06 15.68
N PHE A 349 -6.94 -5.10 16.44
CA PHE A 349 -6.23 -5.58 17.63
C PHE A 349 -6.09 -4.55 18.76
N GLY A 350 -7.02 -3.60 18.86
CA GLY A 350 -6.96 -2.51 19.83
C GLY A 350 -5.80 -1.53 19.60
N ARG A 351 -5.20 -1.53 18.40
CA ARG A 351 -4.07 -0.64 18.05
C ARG A 351 -4.52 0.79 17.78
N LYS A 352 -5.63 0.94 17.05
CA LYS A 352 -6.18 2.24 16.64
C LYS A 352 -7.20 2.74 17.65
N ARG A 353 -7.93 1.81 18.28
CA ARG A 353 -8.93 2.13 19.30
C ARG A 353 -9.11 0.97 20.26
N LYS A 354 -9.00 1.24 21.56
CA LYS A 354 -9.20 0.24 22.62
C LYS A 354 -10.69 0.09 22.91
N MET A 355 -11.13 -1.11 23.30
CA MET A 355 -12.53 -1.35 23.64
C MET A 355 -12.99 -0.48 24.83
N GLY A 356 -12.10 -0.18 25.78
CA GLY A 356 -12.40 0.70 26.91
C GLY A 356 -12.63 2.18 26.55
N SER A 357 -12.34 2.61 25.32
CA SER A 357 -12.63 3.97 24.84
C SER A 357 -13.89 4.06 23.96
N LEU A 358 -14.74 3.03 24.01
CA LEU A 358 -16.00 2.94 23.29
C LEU A 358 -17.16 2.75 24.25
N SER A 359 -18.18 3.60 24.13
CA SER A 359 -19.50 3.40 24.71
C SER A 359 -20.43 2.89 23.63
N ILE A 360 -20.97 1.68 23.80
CA ILE A 360 -21.92 1.06 22.88
C ILE A 360 -23.17 0.67 23.64
N ILE A 361 -24.28 1.29 23.28
CA ILE A 361 -25.60 1.06 23.86
C ILE A 361 -26.49 0.50 22.75
N SER A 362 -27.00 -0.71 22.94
CA SER A 362 -27.94 -1.34 22.01
C SER A 362 -29.27 -1.58 22.74
N LEU A 363 -30.37 -1.28 22.07
CA LEU A 363 -31.75 -1.41 22.56
C LEU A 363 -32.60 -2.08 21.48
N PHE A 364 -33.55 -2.91 21.92
CA PHE A 364 -34.56 -3.49 21.03
C PHE A 364 -35.88 -2.74 21.26
N ASP A 365 -36.44 -2.18 20.19
CA ASP A 365 -37.75 -1.55 20.22
C ASP A 365 -38.83 -2.55 19.81
N ASN A 366 -39.63 -2.98 20.79
CA ASN A 366 -40.73 -3.92 20.57
C ASN A 366 -41.83 -3.35 19.66
N ALA A 367 -42.03 -2.04 19.62
CA ALA A 367 -43.10 -1.43 18.83
C ALA A 367 -42.77 -1.44 17.33
N THR A 368 -41.50 -1.20 16.98
CA THR A 368 -41.05 -1.17 15.58
C THR A 368 -40.37 -2.47 15.14
N SER A 369 -40.12 -3.40 16.05
CA SER A 369 -39.31 -4.61 15.82
C SER A 369 -37.91 -4.27 15.27
N SER A 370 -37.33 -3.19 15.79
CA SER A 370 -36.08 -2.62 15.30
C SER A 370 -35.01 -2.59 16.39
N ILE A 371 -33.76 -2.77 15.99
CA ILE A 371 -32.59 -2.66 16.87
C ILE A 371 -31.99 -1.27 16.70
N TYR A 372 -31.81 -0.57 17.81
CA TYR A 372 -31.15 0.72 17.85
C TYR A 372 -29.82 0.57 18.58
N SER A 373 -28.72 0.97 17.94
CA SER A 373 -27.39 0.98 18.54
C SER A 373 -26.76 2.36 18.44
N SER A 374 -26.29 2.89 19.55
CA SER A 374 -25.49 4.11 19.60
C SER A 374 -24.04 3.74 19.88
N VAL A 375 -23.11 4.27 19.09
CA VAL A 375 -21.67 4.09 19.26
C VAL A 375 -21.04 5.45 19.48
N GLU A 376 -20.34 5.61 20.59
CA GLU A 376 -19.63 6.83 20.95
C GLU A 376 -18.19 6.56 21.37
N ALA A 377 -17.27 7.33 20.81
CA ALA A 377 -15.87 7.38 21.24
C ALA A 377 -15.74 8.26 22.49
N THR A 378 -15.21 7.70 23.58
CA THR A 378 -15.02 8.43 24.85
C THR A 378 -13.62 9.00 25.00
N ASP A 379 -12.71 8.73 24.06
CA ASP A 379 -11.35 9.26 24.00
C ASP A 379 -11.25 10.60 23.25
N GLY A 380 -12.35 11.13 22.72
CA GLY A 380 -12.39 12.37 21.95
C GLY A 380 -11.86 12.26 20.52
N CYS A 381 -11.30 11.12 20.12
CA CYS A 381 -10.84 10.88 18.75
C CYS A 381 -11.99 10.47 17.84
N SER A 382 -11.98 10.95 16.59
CA SER A 382 -12.96 10.56 15.58
C SER A 382 -13.11 9.05 15.44
N LEU A 383 -14.34 8.56 15.31
CA LEU A 383 -14.62 7.15 15.04
C LEU A 383 -13.94 6.67 13.74
N TYR A 384 -13.63 7.59 12.81
CA TYR A 384 -12.91 7.28 11.58
C TYR A 384 -11.50 6.70 11.83
N CYS A 385 -10.87 7.03 12.96
CA CYS A 385 -9.53 6.52 13.32
C CYS A 385 -9.44 4.99 13.32
N SER A 386 -10.53 4.27 13.63
CA SER A 386 -10.56 2.81 13.58
C SER A 386 -10.36 2.23 12.17
N PHE A 387 -10.56 3.03 11.12
CA PHE A 387 -10.51 2.63 9.71
C PHE A 387 -9.27 3.09 8.95
N LEU A 388 -8.47 3.98 9.54
CA LEU A 388 -7.21 4.49 8.96
C LEU A 388 -6.16 3.39 8.83
N ARG A 389 -5.23 3.52 7.90
CA ARG A 389 -3.99 2.72 7.93
C ARG A 389 -3.16 3.07 9.18
N LEU A 390 -2.24 2.19 9.58
CA LEU A 390 -1.39 2.52 10.74
C LEU A 390 -0.48 3.71 10.45
N SER A 391 0.07 3.78 9.24
CA SER A 391 0.90 4.89 8.78
C SER A 391 0.16 6.23 8.75
N GLU A 392 -1.15 6.21 8.47
CA GLU A 392 -2.03 7.39 8.51
C GLU A 392 -2.38 7.76 9.96
N PHE A 393 -2.67 6.76 10.80
CA PHE A 393 -3.01 6.95 12.21
C PHE A 393 -1.84 7.52 13.02
N GLN A 394 -0.62 7.02 12.84
CA GLN A 394 0.59 7.50 13.53
C GLN A 394 1.01 8.93 13.18
N ARG A 395 0.41 9.56 12.16
CA ARG A 395 0.63 10.98 11.83
C ARG A 395 -0.34 11.92 12.55
N LEU A 396 -1.38 11.38 13.17
CA LEU A 396 -2.38 12.14 13.93
C LEU A 396 -2.03 12.23 15.43
N ASP A 397 -1.24 11.27 15.92
CA ASP A 397 -0.57 11.29 17.23
C ASP A 397 0.74 12.11 17.14
#